data_AF-D4RZF9-F1
#
_entry.id   AF-D4RZF9-F1
#
_cell.length_a   1.000
_cell.length_b   1.000
_cell.length_c   1.000
_cell.angle_alpha   90.00
_cell.angle_beta   90.00
_cell.angle_gamma   90.00
#
_symmetry.space_group_name_H-M   'P 1'
#
loop_
_entity.id
_entity.type
_entity.pdbx_description
1 polymer ?
#
loop_
_entity_poly.entity_id
_entity_poly.type
_entity_poly.pdbx_seq_one_letter_code
_entity_poly.pdbx_strand_id
1 'polypeptide(L)'
;MRKNEYESLEQFTSQYVGEWNPSGGHWFGLDFMYEGKEYRFHTGYMYDEPALLPDGKEVLFSLYRRKECIASDKREYELLGAYSDMSEVLDSMVIQDRPFKEVIMDDNTELLGQD
;
A
#
# COMPACT_ATOMS: atom_id res chain seq x y z
N MET A 1 -3.50 22.84 8.31
CA MET A 1 -4.48 22.36 7.31
C MET A 1 -4.20 20.89 7.12
N ARG A 2 -5.23 20.04 7.13
CA ARG A 2 -5.08 18.60 6.89
C ARG A 2 -4.56 18.39 5.47
N LYS A 3 -3.58 17.49 5.30
CA LYS A 3 -3.04 17.09 3.99
C LYS A 3 -3.80 15.89 3.40
N ASN A 4 -4.27 15.02 4.28
CA ASN A 4 -4.91 13.78 3.90
C ASN A 4 -6.33 14.01 3.35
N GLU A 5 -6.57 13.52 2.14
CA GLU A 5 -7.83 13.68 1.42
C GLU A 5 -8.89 12.65 1.80
N TYR A 6 -8.51 11.53 2.42
CA TYR A 6 -9.48 10.58 2.93
C TYR A 6 -10.11 11.10 4.22
N GLU A 7 -11.43 11.06 4.31
CA GLU A 7 -12.20 11.40 5.51
C GLU A 7 -12.45 10.17 6.40
N SER A 8 -12.28 8.96 5.85
CA SER A 8 -12.48 7.70 6.58
C SER A 8 -11.74 6.51 5.96
N LEU A 9 -11.53 5.46 6.77
CA LEU A 9 -11.01 4.18 6.27
C LEU A 9 -11.95 3.52 5.25
N GLU A 10 -13.25 3.74 5.37
CA GLU A 10 -14.23 3.23 4.40
C GLU A 10 -14.02 3.88 3.03
N GLN A 11 -13.75 5.19 2.98
CA GLN A 11 -13.42 5.88 1.74
C GLN A 11 -12.15 5.31 1.11
N PHE A 12 -11.10 5.07 1.90
CA PHE A 12 -9.87 4.44 1.42
C PHE A 12 -10.13 3.01 0.90
N THR A 13 -10.80 2.17 1.69
CA THR A 13 -11.00 0.75 1.36
C THR A 13 -12.01 0.53 0.23
N SER A 14 -12.99 1.42 0.07
CA SER A 14 -14.01 1.32 -0.98
C SER A 14 -13.43 1.44 -2.40
N GLN A 15 -12.26 2.05 -2.55
CA GLN A 15 -11.54 2.09 -3.83
C GLN A 15 -11.25 0.68 -4.35
N TYR A 16 -11.01 -0.30 -3.47
CA TYR A 16 -10.63 -1.67 -3.82
C TYR A 16 -11.84 -2.61 -3.98
N VAL A 17 -13.03 -2.04 -4.11
CA VAL A 17 -14.28 -2.80 -4.37
C VAL A 17 -14.70 -2.56 -5.81
N GLY A 18 -15.15 -3.61 -6.50
CA GLY A 18 -15.61 -3.49 -7.89
C GLY A 18 -14.45 -3.40 -8.89
N GLU A 19 -14.24 -2.24 -9.51
CA GLU A 19 -13.31 -2.05 -10.63
C GLU A 19 -11.84 -2.26 -10.24
N TRP A 20 -11.43 -1.82 -9.06
CA TRP A 20 -10.07 -2.07 -8.54
C TRP A 20 -10.03 -3.24 -7.56
N ASN A 21 -10.98 -4.17 -7.65
CA ASN A 21 -10.94 -5.38 -6.87
C ASN A 21 -9.69 -6.19 -7.25
N PRO A 22 -8.74 -6.41 -6.32
CA PRO A 22 -7.51 -7.13 -6.62
C PRO A 22 -7.75 -8.59 -7.05
N SER A 23 -8.85 -9.21 -6.59
CA SER A 23 -9.22 -10.58 -7.00
C SER A 23 -9.61 -10.66 -8.48
N GLY A 24 -9.93 -9.53 -9.13
CA GLY A 24 -10.20 -9.45 -10.56
C GLY A 24 -8.95 -9.30 -11.42
N GLY A 25 -7.75 -9.25 -10.82
CA GLY A 25 -6.49 -9.01 -11.52
C GLY A 25 -6.27 -7.56 -11.94
N HIS A 26 -7.00 -6.61 -11.33
CA HIS A 26 -6.88 -5.19 -11.59
C HIS A 26 -5.71 -4.58 -10.82
N TRP A 27 -5.03 -3.64 -11.48
CA TRP A 27 -3.84 -2.97 -10.96
C TRP A 27 -4.27 -1.60 -10.44
N PHE A 28 -3.98 -1.32 -9.18
CA PHE A 28 -4.16 -0.02 -8.58
C PHE A 28 -2.97 0.29 -7.68
N GLY A 29 -2.38 1.46 -7.87
CA GLY A 29 -1.30 1.97 -7.04
C GLY A 29 -1.69 3.27 -6.37
N LEU A 30 -1.48 3.38 -5.06
CA LEU A 30 -1.61 4.62 -4.30
C LEU A 30 -0.25 5.01 -3.72
N ASP A 31 0.27 6.15 -4.17
CA ASP A 31 1.48 6.75 -3.60
C ASP A 31 1.11 7.76 -2.51
N PHE A 32 1.78 7.67 -1.36
CA PHE A 32 1.55 8.57 -0.22
C PHE A 32 2.84 8.86 0.55
N MET A 33 2.90 10.03 1.18
CA MET A 33 4.01 10.47 2.02
C MET A 33 3.59 10.49 3.48
N TYR A 34 4.39 9.85 4.36
CA TYR A 34 4.22 9.91 5.81
C TYR A 34 5.56 10.18 6.50
N GLU A 35 5.61 11.22 7.33
CA GLU A 35 6.82 11.71 8.03
C GLU A 35 8.06 11.84 7.13
N GLY A 36 7.87 12.36 5.91
CA GLY A 36 8.95 12.61 4.96
C GLY A 36 9.47 11.38 4.21
N LYS A 37 8.79 10.23 4.34
CA LYS A 37 9.07 9.03 3.55
C LYS A 37 7.90 8.71 2.63
N GLU A 38 8.23 8.33 1.41
CA GLU A 38 7.26 7.96 0.38
C GLU A 38 7.01 6.46 0.40
N TYR A 39 5.75 6.09 0.27
CA TYR A 39 5.25 4.73 0.31
C TYR A 39 4.29 4.52 -0.86
N ARG A 40 4.19 3.27 -1.29
CA ARG A 40 3.22 2.85 -2.30
C ARG A 40 2.42 1.68 -1.79
N PHE A 41 1.11 1.81 -1.75
CA PHE A 41 0.20 0.69 -1.54
C PHE A 41 -0.32 0.22 -2.90
N HIS A 42 -0.24 -1.08 -3.17
CA HIS A 42 -0.42 -1.63 -4.50
C HIS A 42 -1.24 -2.92 -4.46
N THR A 43 -2.06 -3.17 -5.48
CA THR A 43 -2.74 -4.46 -5.65
C THR A 43 -1.79 -5.51 -6.26
N GLY A 44 -1.67 -6.67 -5.62
CA GLY A 44 -0.68 -7.69 -5.99
C GLY A 44 0.77 -7.20 -5.85
N TYR A 45 1.73 -7.87 -6.51
CA TYR A 45 3.14 -7.46 -6.54
C TYR A 45 3.41 -6.45 -7.66
N MET A 46 4.30 -5.48 -7.39
CA MET A 46 4.70 -4.48 -8.38
C MET A 46 5.90 -4.93 -9.25
N TYR A 47 6.89 -5.60 -8.65
CA TYR A 47 8.15 -5.96 -9.34
C TYR A 47 8.38 -7.46 -9.51
N ASP A 48 7.69 -8.26 -8.72
CA ASP A 48 7.91 -9.70 -8.65
C ASP A 48 6.71 -10.43 -9.28
N GLU A 49 6.92 -11.65 -9.76
CA GLU A 49 5.81 -12.44 -10.29
C GLU A 49 4.81 -12.77 -9.19
N PRO A 50 3.50 -12.89 -9.52
CA PRO A 50 2.49 -13.33 -8.57
C PRO A 50 2.92 -14.61 -7.86
N ALA A 51 2.95 -14.56 -6.54
CA ALA A 51 3.33 -15.68 -5.69
C ALA A 51 2.27 -15.94 -4.63
N LEU A 52 2.19 -17.18 -4.18
CA LEU A 52 1.36 -17.56 -3.03
C LEU A 52 2.11 -17.25 -1.74
N LEU A 53 1.39 -16.75 -0.75
CA LEU A 53 1.82 -16.69 0.63
C LEU A 53 2.10 -18.11 1.17
N PRO A 54 2.84 -18.27 2.28
CA PRO A 54 3.15 -19.59 2.85
C PRO A 54 1.94 -20.45 3.20
N ASP A 55 0.78 -19.83 3.42
CA ASP A 55 -0.51 -20.50 3.70
C ASP A 55 -1.28 -20.90 2.42
N GLY A 56 -0.71 -20.63 1.24
CA GLY A 56 -1.28 -20.95 -0.06
C GLY A 56 -2.24 -19.91 -0.62
N LYS A 57 -2.43 -18.77 0.06
CA LYS A 57 -3.28 -17.68 -0.45
C LYS A 57 -2.55 -16.81 -1.46
N GLU A 58 -3.29 -16.24 -2.40
CA GLU A 58 -2.77 -15.25 -3.33
C GLU A 58 -2.49 -13.91 -2.62
N VAL A 59 -1.47 -13.20 -3.08
CA VAL A 59 -1.20 -11.83 -2.64
C VAL A 59 -2.12 -10.88 -3.38
N LEU A 60 -3.01 -10.23 -2.63
CA LEU A 60 -3.93 -9.23 -3.16
C LEU A 60 -3.43 -7.80 -2.94
N PHE A 61 -2.63 -7.58 -1.90
CA PHE A 61 -2.12 -6.26 -1.56
C PHE A 61 -0.64 -6.34 -1.19
N SER A 62 0.11 -5.32 -1.56
CA SER A 62 1.47 -5.14 -1.08
C SER A 62 1.75 -3.67 -0.77
N LEU A 63 2.64 -3.46 0.19
CA LEU A 63 3.05 -2.15 0.62
C LEU A 63 4.55 -2.01 0.42
N TYR A 64 4.97 -0.89 -0.14
CA TYR A 64 6.35 -0.59 -0.43
C TYR A 64 6.78 0.74 0.20
N ARG A 65 8.09 0.89 0.41
CA ARG A 65 8.75 2.15 0.73
C ARG A 65 9.66 2.55 -0.42
N ARG A 66 9.66 3.83 -0.80
CA ARG A 66 10.61 4.36 -1.77
C ARG A 66 12.01 4.36 -1.17
N LYS A 67 13.00 3.84 -1.91
CA LYS A 67 14.41 3.86 -1.50
C LYS A 67 14.96 5.28 -1.60
N GLU A 68 15.74 5.69 -0.60
CA GLU A 68 16.44 6.99 -0.62
C GLU A 68 17.56 7.05 -1.66
N CYS A 69 18.13 5.89 -2.01
CA CYS A 69 19.16 5.74 -3.02
C CYS A 69 18.72 4.68 -4.03
N ILE A 70 18.52 5.09 -5.29
CA ILE A 70 18.29 4.15 -6.39
C ILE A 70 19.64 3.52 -6.71
N ALA A 71 19.91 2.36 -6.10
CA ALA A 71 21.04 1.53 -6.48
C ALA A 71 20.87 1.05 -7.94
N SER A 72 21.91 0.42 -8.49
CA SER A 72 21.91 -0.11 -9.87
C SER A 72 20.81 -1.15 -10.18
N ASP A 73 19.99 -1.54 -9.20
CA ASP A 73 18.96 -2.58 -9.31
C ASP A 73 17.65 -2.13 -9.99
N LYS A 74 17.55 -0.85 -10.41
CA LYS A 74 16.38 -0.23 -11.08
C LYS A 74 15.06 -0.31 -10.29
N ARG A 75 15.03 -0.90 -9.10
CA ARG A 75 13.84 -1.00 -8.24
C ARG A 75 13.83 0.21 -7.32
N GLU A 76 12.97 1.17 -7.59
CA GLU A 76 12.86 2.42 -6.82
C GLU A 76 12.22 2.19 -5.45
N TYR A 77 11.47 1.10 -5.30
CA TYR A 77 10.76 0.74 -4.09
C TYR A 77 11.27 -0.57 -3.49
N GLU A 78 11.17 -0.71 -2.18
CA GLU A 78 11.41 -1.96 -1.45
C GLU A 78 10.10 -2.47 -0.82
N LEU A 79 9.89 -3.78 -0.88
CA LEU A 79 8.69 -4.41 -0.32
C LEU A 79 8.77 -4.41 1.21
N LEU A 80 7.74 -3.85 1.86
CA LEU A 80 7.57 -3.93 3.31
C LEU A 80 6.72 -5.13 3.73
N GLY A 81 5.71 -5.48 2.93
CA GLY A 81 4.82 -6.59 3.23
C GLY A 81 3.84 -6.89 2.10
N ALA A 82 3.36 -8.13 2.06
CA ALA A 82 2.41 -8.66 1.10
C ALA A 82 1.31 -9.42 1.85
N TYR A 83 0.06 -9.23 1.44
CA TYR A 83 -1.11 -9.62 2.20
C TYR A 83 -2.19 -10.17 1.29
N SER A 84 -3.01 -11.08 1.85
CA SER A 84 -4.11 -11.72 1.11
C SER A 84 -5.44 -11.00 1.28
N ASP A 85 -5.55 -10.08 2.25
CA ASP A 85 -6.79 -9.38 2.58
C ASP A 85 -6.50 -7.95 3.09
N MET A 86 -7.42 -7.01 2.84
CA MET A 86 -7.29 -5.61 3.28
C MET A 86 -7.23 -5.49 4.81
N SER A 87 -8.00 -6.31 5.52
CA SER A 87 -8.02 -6.36 6.99
C SER A 87 -6.65 -6.78 7.53
N GLU A 88 -5.99 -7.75 6.90
CA GLU A 88 -4.63 -8.16 7.27
C GLU A 88 -3.64 -6.99 7.14
N VAL A 89 -3.73 -6.21 6.05
CA VAL A 89 -2.90 -5.00 5.87
C VAL A 89 -3.16 -4.01 7.01
N LEU A 90 -4.43 -3.66 7.26
CA LEU A 90 -4.81 -2.61 8.21
C LEU A 90 -4.46 -2.96 9.67
N ASP A 91 -4.54 -4.25 10.03
CA ASP A 91 -4.31 -4.71 11.41
C ASP A 91 -2.89 -5.18 11.69
N SER A 92 -2.16 -5.67 10.69
CA SER A 92 -0.85 -6.30 10.90
C SER A 92 0.32 -5.42 10.43
N MET A 93 0.11 -4.55 9.44
CA MET A 93 1.19 -3.73 8.90
C MET A 93 1.50 -2.55 9.83
N VAL A 94 2.80 -2.34 10.07
CA VAL A 94 3.32 -1.24 10.89
C VAL A 94 4.32 -0.42 10.07
N ILE A 95 4.09 0.89 9.98
CA ILE A 95 4.97 1.86 9.34
C ILE A 95 5.48 2.80 10.45
N GLN A 96 6.80 2.85 10.64
CA GLN A 96 7.44 3.73 11.64
C GLN A 96 6.79 3.60 13.03
N ASP A 97 6.69 2.37 13.53
CA ASP A 97 6.08 1.99 14.82
C ASP A 97 4.59 2.33 14.98
N ARG A 98 3.91 2.65 13.87
CA ARG A 98 2.48 2.96 13.87
C ARG A 98 1.67 2.06 12.92
N PRO A 99 0.48 1.58 13.32
CA PRO A 99 -0.35 0.76 12.46
C PRO A 99 -0.70 1.46 11.14
N PHE A 100 -0.70 0.72 10.03
CA PHE A 100 -0.99 1.29 8.71
C PHE A 100 -2.34 2.01 8.66
N LYS A 101 -3.38 1.47 9.30
CA LYS A 101 -4.70 2.10 9.38
C LYS A 101 -4.69 3.49 10.04
N GLU A 102 -3.76 3.74 10.96
CA GLU A 102 -3.59 5.05 11.56
C GLU A 102 -2.77 5.96 10.65
N VAL A 103 -1.73 5.42 10.00
CA VAL A 103 -0.88 6.17 9.08
C VAL A 103 -1.68 6.67 7.88
N ILE A 104 -2.45 5.81 7.22
CA ILE A 104 -3.24 6.22 6.05
C ILE A 104 -4.36 7.20 6.40
N MET A 105 -4.71 7.34 7.68
CA MET A 105 -5.72 8.29 8.19
C MET A 105 -5.11 9.51 8.90
N ASP A 106 -3.79 9.56 9.08
CA ASP A 106 -3.13 10.67 9.77
C ASP A 106 -3.33 11.97 8.99
N ASP A 107 -3.61 13.06 9.70
CA ASP A 107 -3.84 14.38 9.09
C ASP A 107 -2.65 14.88 8.27
N ASN A 108 -1.44 14.42 8.60
CA ASN A 108 -0.19 14.82 7.94
C ASN A 108 0.22 13.87 6.81
N THR A 109 -0.48 12.76 6.62
CA THR A 109 -0.26 11.90 5.46
C THR A 109 -0.73 12.62 4.22
N GLU A 110 0.12 12.68 3.20
CA GLU A 110 -0.13 13.38 1.95
C GLU A 110 -0.29 12.36 0.83
N LEU A 111 -1.40 12.41 0.09
CA LEU A 111 -1.57 11.57 -1.09
C LEU A 111 -0.81 12.22 -2.24
N LEU A 112 0.03 11.45 -2.94
CA LEU A 112 0.90 11.95 -3.99
C LEU A 112 0.34 11.65 -5.39
N GLY A 113 -0.32 10.52 -5.53
CA GLY A 113 -0.86 10.07 -6.81
C GLY A 113 -1.54 8.71 -6.71
N GLN A 114 -2.32 8.40 -7.75
CA GLN A 114 -2.99 7.12 -7.93
C GLN A 114 -2.88 6.70 -9.41
N ASP A 115 -2.65 5.41 -9.65
CA ASP A 115 -2.60 4.78 -10.99
C ASP A 115 -3.67 3.69 -11.14
#